data_AF-A0A3D3RSA8-F1
#
_entry.id   AF-A0A3D3RSA8-F1
#
_cell.length_a   1.000
_cell.length_b   1.000
_cell.length_c   1.000
_cell.angle_alpha   90.00
_cell.angle_beta   90.00
_cell.angle_gamma   90.00
#
_symmetry.space_group_name_H-M   'P 1'
#
loop_
_entity.id
_entity.type
_entity.pdbx_description
1 polymer ?
#
loop_
_entity_poly.entity_id
_entity_poly.type
_entity_poly.pdbx_seq_one_letter_code
_entity_poly.pdbx_strand_id
1 'polypeptide(L)'
;MISITEYQKNLSQKTLKRINLVHGEEEYLVKTLLDKLRDLYPVSIIWGDEVSLQDFERTITTGGMFGKEEILFIYKAMDLLGDIKDHKRFAYFLGKVR
;
A
#
# COMPACT_ATOMS: atom_id res chain seq x y z
N MET A 1 -8.99 -8.97 -5.01
CA MET A 1 -8.99 -7.51 -4.83
C MET A 1 -10.26 -7.16 -4.06
N ILE A 2 -10.17 -6.40 -2.97
CA ILE A 2 -11.35 -6.10 -2.12
C ILE A 2 -11.88 -4.72 -2.52
N SER A 3 -13.22 -4.54 -2.56
CA SER A 3 -13.82 -3.22 -2.80
C SER A 3 -13.47 -2.27 -1.66
N ILE A 4 -13.21 -1.00 -1.97
CA ILE A 4 -12.86 0.02 -0.99
C ILE A 4 -13.95 0.20 0.08
N THR A 5 -15.22 0.06 -0.30
CA THR A 5 -16.35 0.19 0.64
C THR A 5 -16.38 -0.96 1.64
N GLU A 6 -16.14 -2.19 1.19
CA GLU A 6 -16.10 -3.38 2.03
C GLU A 6 -14.86 -3.39 2.93
N TYR A 7 -13.71 -2.97 2.39
CA TYR A 7 -12.48 -2.84 3.15
C TYR A 7 -12.64 -1.84 4.30
N GLN A 8 -13.23 -0.68 4.02
CA GLN A 8 -13.48 0.36 5.03
C GLN A 8 -14.44 -0.03 6.15
N LYS A 9 -15.38 -0.95 5.92
CA LYS A 9 -16.34 -1.41 6.95
C LYS A 9 -15.67 -2.23 8.05
N ASN A 10 -14.65 -3.00 7.68
CA ASN A 10 -13.97 -3.93 8.56
C ASN A 10 -12.58 -3.43 8.98
N LEU A 11 -12.24 -2.18 8.70
CA LEU A 11 -10.92 -1.62 8.92
C LEU A 11 -10.65 -1.39 10.42
N SER A 12 -9.65 -2.06 10.94
CA SER A 12 -9.16 -1.94 12.31
C SER A 12 -7.69 -2.38 12.38
N GLN A 13 -6.98 -2.06 13.45
CA GLN A 13 -5.59 -2.52 13.63
C GLN A 13 -5.46 -4.05 13.57
N LYS A 14 -6.47 -4.80 14.05
CA LYS A 14 -6.46 -6.28 14.09
C LYS A 14 -6.73 -6.91 12.73
N THR A 15 -7.40 -6.20 11.82
CA THR A 15 -7.81 -6.71 10.51
C THR A 15 -6.86 -6.28 9.40
N LEU A 16 -5.95 -5.33 9.68
CA LEU A 16 -4.96 -4.85 8.73
C LEU A 16 -3.94 -5.97 8.44
N LYS A 17 -3.94 -6.46 7.21
CA LYS A 17 -2.90 -7.39 6.74
C LYS A 17 -1.63 -6.60 6.40
N ARG A 18 -0.49 -7.29 6.30
CA ARG A 18 0.77 -6.68 5.84
C ARG A 18 0.65 -6.05 4.45
N ILE A 19 -0.16 -6.66 3.58
CA ILE A 19 -0.40 -6.20 2.21
C ILE A 19 -1.89 -6.28 1.95
N ASN A 20 -2.47 -5.16 1.52
CA ASN A 20 -3.89 -5.05 1.20
C ASN A 20 -4.02 -4.46 -0.20
N LEU A 21 -4.66 -5.18 -1.12
CA LEU A 21 -4.99 -4.68 -2.44
C LEU A 21 -6.46 -4.30 -2.49
N VAL A 22 -6.70 -2.99 -2.51
CA VAL A 22 -8.02 -2.37 -2.43
C VAL A 22 -8.31 -1.65 -3.75
N HIS A 23 -9.50 -1.88 -4.30
CA HIS A 23 -9.98 -1.25 -5.53
C HIS A 23 -11.12 -0.28 -5.21
N GLY A 24 -11.06 0.91 -5.78
CA GLY A 24 -12.13 1.90 -5.77
C GLY A 24 -11.83 2.98 -6.81
N GLU A 25 -12.84 3.45 -7.52
CA GLU A 25 -12.70 4.45 -8.57
C GLU A 25 -13.04 5.85 -8.05
N GLU A 26 -13.84 5.92 -6.98
CA GLU A 26 -14.35 7.16 -6.45
C GLU A 26 -13.33 7.83 -5.51
N GLU A 27 -12.83 9.00 -5.92
CA GLU A 27 -11.80 9.74 -5.19
C GLU A 27 -12.18 10.04 -3.73
N TYR A 28 -13.46 10.32 -3.46
CA TYR A 28 -13.94 10.59 -2.11
C TYR A 28 -13.80 9.36 -1.18
N LEU A 29 -13.98 8.14 -1.71
CA LEU A 29 -13.80 6.91 -0.95
C LEU A 29 -12.32 6.68 -0.64
N VAL A 30 -11.43 7.02 -1.57
CA VAL A 30 -9.99 6.92 -1.36
C VAL A 30 -9.52 7.90 -0.28
N LYS A 31 -9.99 9.16 -0.31
CA LYS A 31 -9.72 10.14 0.76
C LYS A 31 -10.22 9.64 2.12
N THR A 32 -11.45 9.13 2.17
CA THR A 32 -12.04 8.61 3.41
C THR A 32 -11.23 7.42 3.95
N LEU A 33 -10.75 6.53 3.07
CA LEU A 33 -9.88 5.43 3.47
C LEU A 33 -8.57 5.96 4.04
N LEU A 34 -7.93 6.93 3.38
CA LEU A 34 -6.67 7.51 3.81
C LEU A 34 -6.78 8.14 5.20
N ASP A 35 -7.87 8.88 5.46
CA ASP A 35 -8.12 9.48 6.77
C ASP A 35 -8.27 8.41 7.86
N LYS A 36 -9.07 7.36 7.60
CA LYS A 36 -9.19 6.23 8.53
C LYS A 36 -7.87 5.52 8.78
N LEU A 37 -7.00 5.40 7.78
CA LEU A 37 -5.68 4.77 7.96
C LEU A 37 -4.77 5.64 8.84
N ARG A 38 -4.81 6.97 8.67
CA ARG A 38 -4.07 7.94 9.49
C ARG A 38 -4.47 7.94 10.96
N ASP A 39 -5.73 7.61 11.25
CA ASP A 39 -6.20 7.41 12.63
C ASP A 39 -5.59 6.17 13.30
N LEU A 40 -5.14 5.18 12.52
CA LEU A 40 -4.61 3.91 13.03
C LEU A 40 -3.08 3.93 13.17
N TYR A 41 -2.38 4.45 12.16
CA TYR A 41 -0.93 4.51 12.07
C TYR A 41 -0.49 5.73 11.24
N PRO A 42 0.77 6.20 11.37
CA PRO A 42 1.36 7.11 10.40
C PRO A 42 1.23 6.54 8.97
N VAL A 43 0.84 7.39 8.01
CA VAL A 43 0.67 6.99 6.60
C VAL A 43 1.60 7.78 5.70
N SER A 44 2.45 7.06 4.99
CA SER A 44 3.31 7.56 3.92
C SER A 44 2.63 7.28 2.57
N ILE A 45 2.64 8.25 1.65
CA ILE A 45 1.90 8.16 0.38
C ILE A 45 2.89 8.11 -0.79
N ILE A 46 2.66 7.18 -1.71
CA ILE A 46 3.36 7.07 -2.99
C ILE A 46 2.34 7.10 -4.13
N TRP A 47 2.69 7.77 -5.22
CA TRP A 47 1.93 7.76 -6.47
C TRP A 47 2.54 6.71 -7.41
N GLY A 48 1.78 5.67 -7.72
CA GLY A 48 2.25 4.51 -8.50
C GLY A 48 2.61 4.86 -9.95
N ASP A 49 2.04 5.93 -10.49
CA ASP A 49 2.33 6.48 -11.81
C ASP A 49 3.58 7.40 -11.84
N GLU A 50 4.10 7.78 -10.67
CA GLU A 50 5.25 8.67 -10.54
C GLU A 50 6.47 7.99 -9.90
N VAL A 51 6.40 6.69 -9.61
CA VAL A 51 7.46 5.94 -8.95
C VAL A 51 7.94 4.78 -9.80
N SER A 52 9.26 4.61 -9.93
CA SER A 52 9.83 3.44 -10.57
C SER A 52 9.78 2.22 -9.64
N LEU A 53 9.77 1.01 -10.20
CA LEU A 53 9.84 -0.21 -9.40
C LEU A 53 11.09 -0.25 -8.51
N GLN A 54 12.24 0.25 -8.98
CA GLN A 54 13.47 0.28 -8.18
C GLN A 54 13.38 1.25 -7.00
N ASP A 55 12.78 2.42 -7.19
CA ASP A 55 12.61 3.41 -6.12
C ASP A 55 11.56 2.95 -5.10
N PHE A 56 10.52 2.27 -5.55
CA PHE A 56 9.57 1.59 -4.68
C PHE A 56 10.26 0.52 -3.82
N GLU A 57 11.07 -0.35 -4.44
CA GLU A 57 11.82 -1.39 -3.72
C GLU A 57 12.75 -0.79 -2.66
N ARG A 58 13.45 0.30 -2.99
CA ARG A 58 14.29 1.03 -2.03
C ARG A 58 13.46 1.56 -0.87
N THR A 59 12.35 2.25 -1.16
CA THR A 59 11.49 2.88 -0.15
C THR A 59 11.00 1.87 0.89
N ILE A 60 10.50 0.70 0.45
CA ILE A 60 10.01 -0.32 1.38
C ILE A 60 11.14 -1.02 2.16
N THR A 61 12.36 -1.05 1.62
CA THR A 61 13.52 -1.62 2.32
C THR A 61 14.08 -0.66 3.38
N THR A 62 14.08 0.64 3.09
CA THR A 62 14.62 1.67 4.00
C THR A 62 13.62 2.14 5.05
N GLY A 63 12.33 2.19 4.74
CA GLY A 63 11.28 2.64 5.67
C GLY A 63 11.21 1.78 6.95
N GLY A 64 11.43 0.47 6.82
CA GLY A 64 11.45 -0.46 7.95
C GLY A 64 12.73 -0.46 8.79
N MET A 65 13.81 0.20 8.35
CA MET A 65 15.10 0.13 9.07
C MET A 65 15.21 1.06 10.28
N PHE A 66 14.41 2.14 10.37
CA PHE A 66 14.59 3.16 11.41
C PHE A 66 13.28 3.78 11.98
N GLY A 67 12.10 3.31 11.58
CA GLY A 67 10.81 3.93 11.93
C GLY A 67 9.89 3.08 12.83
N LYS A 68 8.94 3.75 13.51
CA LYS A 68 7.74 3.12 14.09
C LYS A 68 6.91 2.47 12.96
N GLU A 69 6.09 1.47 13.28
CA GLU A 69 5.15 0.87 12.31
C GLU A 69 4.36 1.97 11.57
N GLU A 70 4.49 1.99 10.24
CA GLU A 70 3.82 2.93 9.35
C GLU A 70 3.08 2.18 8.23
N ILE A 71 2.06 2.83 7.66
CA ILE A 71 1.34 2.32 6.49
C ILE A 71 1.88 3.02 5.25
N LEU A 72 2.32 2.24 4.27
CA LEU A 72 2.62 2.75 2.94
C LEU A 72 1.38 2.65 2.04
N PHE A 73 0.81 3.79 1.68
CA PHE A 73 -0.33 3.88 0.78
C PHE A 73 0.12 4.20 -0.64
N ILE A 74 -0.24 3.35 -1.60
CA ILE A 74 0.13 3.52 -3.00
C ILE A 74 -1.11 3.86 -3.82
N TYR A 75 -1.19 5.10 -4.31
CA TYR A 75 -2.18 5.51 -5.30
C TYR A 75 -1.88 4.87 -6.64
N LYS A 76 -2.92 4.53 -7.42
CA LYS A 76 -2.79 3.92 -8.76
C LYS A 76 -1.77 2.77 -8.80
N ALA A 77 -1.82 1.90 -7.79
CA ALA A 77 -0.85 0.82 -7.65
C ALA A 77 -0.73 -0.07 -8.90
N MET A 78 -1.79 -0.16 -9.72
CA MET A 78 -1.75 -0.92 -10.97
C MET A 78 -0.74 -0.39 -11.99
N ASP A 79 -0.48 0.93 -12.02
CA ASP A 79 0.53 1.50 -12.92
C ASP A 79 1.93 1.01 -12.52
N LEU A 80 2.24 1.03 -11.22
CA LEU A 80 3.47 0.47 -10.67
C LEU A 80 3.58 -1.05 -10.87
N LEU A 81 2.47 -1.77 -10.66
CA LEU A 81 2.45 -3.23 -10.79
C LEU A 81 2.55 -3.69 -12.25
N GLY A 82 2.11 -2.87 -13.21
CA GLY A 82 2.20 -3.15 -14.65
C GLY A 82 3.65 -3.28 -15.14
N ASP A 83 4.59 -2.57 -14.50
CA ASP A 83 6.01 -2.61 -14.83
C ASP A 83 6.73 -3.88 -14.33
N ILE A 84 6.04 -4.72 -13.55
CA ILE A 84 6.62 -5.92 -12.98
C ILE A 84 6.66 -7.05 -14.02
N LYS A 85 7.86 -7.25 -14.58
CA LYS A 85 8.13 -8.36 -15.51
C LYS A 85 8.20 -9.73 -14.84
N ASP A 86 8.63 -9.78 -13.58
CA ASP A 86 8.74 -11.01 -12.78
C ASP A 86 7.92 -10.91 -11.49
N HIS A 87 6.65 -11.31 -11.60
CA HIS A 87 5.69 -11.32 -10.51
C HIS A 87 6.12 -12.24 -9.35
N LYS A 88 6.90 -13.30 -9.61
CA LYS A 88 7.37 -14.22 -8.56
C LYS A 88 8.43 -13.55 -7.70
N ARG A 89 9.38 -12.86 -8.34
CA ARG A 89 10.42 -12.09 -7.63
C ARG A 89 9.81 -10.98 -6.80
N PHE A 90 8.84 -10.26 -7.34
CA PHE A 90 8.15 -9.20 -6.61
C PHE A 90 7.36 -9.73 -5.41
N ALA A 91 6.61 -10.83 -5.58
CA ALA A 91 5.90 -11.46 -4.47
C ALA A 91 6.86 -11.99 -3.38
N TYR A 92 7.99 -12.56 -3.78
CA TYR A 92 9.05 -12.97 -2.84
C TYR A 92 9.61 -11.79 -2.05
N PHE A 93 9.84 -10.66 -2.74
CA PHE A 93 10.35 -9.44 -2.13
C PHE A 93 9.35 -8.85 -1.12
N LEU A 94 8.08 -8.74 -1.49
CA LEU A 94 7.01 -8.30 -0.60
C LEU A 94 6.85 -9.20 0.64
N GLY A 95 7.07 -10.51 0.50
CA GLY A 95 7.05 -11.44 1.64
C GLY A 95 8.26 -11.33 2.57
N LYS A 96 9.33 -10.66 2.14
CA LYS A 96 10.58 -10.45 2.90
C LYS A 96 10.61 -9.14 3.66
N VAL A 97 9.83 -8.15 3.25
CA VAL A 97 9.64 -6.91 4.00
C VAL A 97 9.03 -7.26 5.35
N ARG A 98 9.79 -7.01 6.42
CA ARG A 98 9.43 -7.31 7.81
C ARG A 98 8.72 -6.13 8.44
#